data_AF-A0A1D8GKH5-F1
#
_entry.id   AF-A0A1D8GKH5-F1
#
_cell.length_a   1.000
_cell.length_b   1.000
_cell.length_c   1.000
_cell.angle_alpha   90.00
_cell.angle_beta   90.00
_cell.angle_gamma   90.00
#
_symmetry.space_group_name_H-M   'P 1'
#
loop_
_entity.id
_entity.type
_entity.pdbx_description
1 polymer ?
#
loop_
_entity_poly.entity_id
_entity_poly.type
_entity_poly.pdbx_seq_one_letter_code
_entity_poly.pdbx_strand_id
1 'polypeptide(L)' 'MSSAHELKQDFEQTFQRLKSHMDESFMMIENNPAHRDEVIDLWKDYIQAFTAYAMQSSEQYNNRDIYKAITKMLIFGK' A
#
# COMPACT_ATOMS: atom_id res chain seq x y z
N MET A 1 -2.07 18.53 17.10
CA MET A 1 -0.70 18.49 16.56
C MET A 1 -0.29 17.03 16.54
N SER A 2 -0.35 16.36 15.39
CA SER A 2 0.21 15.01 15.26
C SER A 2 1.73 15.16 15.26
N SER A 3 2.39 14.60 16.25
CA SER A 3 3.86 14.56 16.26
C SER A 3 4.32 13.56 15.19
N ALA A 4 5.49 13.80 14.58
CA ALA A 4 6.09 12.84 13.65
C ALA A 4 6.28 11.44 14.28
N HIS A 5 6.30 11.36 15.62
CA HIS A 5 6.34 10.11 16.36
C HIS A 5 5.03 9.33 16.29
N GLU A 6 3.88 9.98 16.49
CA GLU A 6 2.56 9.35 16.35
C GLU A 6 2.35 8.87 14.91
N LEU A 7 2.69 9.70 13.92
CA LEU A 7 2.61 9.32 12.52
C LEU A 7 3.48 8.08 12.22
N LYS A 8 4.69 8.01 12.78
CA LYS A 8 5.56 6.83 12.64
C LYS A 8 4.93 5.57 13.26
N GLN A 9 4.31 5.68 14.43
CA GLN A 9 3.64 4.55 15.07
C GLN A 9 2.46 4.06 14.22
N ASP A 10 1.67 4.97 13.64
CA ASP A 10 0.56 4.62 12.76
C ASP A 10 1.05 3.92 11.48
N PHE A 11 2.16 4.38 10.88
CA PHE A 11 2.78 3.70 9.74
C PHE A 11 3.25 2.29 10.11
N GLU A 12 3.87 2.11 11.28
CA GLU A 12 4.32 0.80 11.73
C GLU A 12 3.13 -0.16 11.91
N GLN A 13 2.06 0.28 12.58
CA GLN A 13 0.85 -0.54 12.75
C GLN A 13 0.20 -0.89 11.41
N THR A 14 0.16 0.06 10.48
CA THR A 14 -0.35 -0.16 9.12
C THR A 14 0.49 -1.20 8.38
N PHE A 15 1.81 -1.13 8.50
CA PHE A 15 2.71 -2.10 7.88
C PHE A 15 2.56 -3.51 8.48
N GLN A 16 2.34 -3.63 9.79
CA GLN A 16 2.07 -4.94 10.41
C GLN A 16 0.76 -5.55 9.90
N ARG A 17 -0.29 -4.74 9.68
CA ARG A 17 -1.53 -5.23 9.04
C ARG A 17 -1.29 -5.67 7.61
N LEU A 18 -0.51 -4.92 6.84
CA LEU A 18 -0.16 -5.26 5.47
C LEU A 18 0.59 -6.60 5.39
N LYS A 19 1.48 -6.86 6.35
CA LYS A 19 2.16 -8.16 6.51
C LYS A 19 1.17 -9.30 6.78
N SER A 20 0.25 -9.12 7.73
CA SER A 20 -0.80 -10.11 8.02
C SER A 20 -1.60 -10.46 6.77
N HIS A 21 -2.03 -9.46 6.00
CA HIS A 21 -2.79 -9.68 4.76
C HIS A 21 -1.96 -10.36 3.68
N MET A 22 -0.65 -10.12 3.64
CA MET A 22 0.25 -10.84 2.74
C MET A 22 0.31 -12.32 3.11
N ASP A 23 0.49 -12.65 4.39
CA ASP A 23 0.53 -14.04 4.86
C ASP A 23 -0.82 -14.74 4.62
N GLU A 24 -1.94 -14.06 4.91
CA GLU A 24 -3.30 -14.54 4.61
C GLU A 24 -3.49 -14.81 3.11
N SER A 25 -2.99 -13.93 2.25
CA SER A 25 -3.03 -14.09 0.79
C SER A 25 -2.32 -15.38 0.35
N PHE A 26 -1.13 -15.63 0.88
CA PHE A 26 -0.40 -16.86 0.57
C PHE A 26 -1.12 -18.11 1.09
N MET A 27 -1.64 -18.07 2.33
CA MET A 27 -2.42 -19.18 2.88
C MET A 27 -3.69 -19.47 2.06
N MET A 28 -4.39 -18.45 1.58
CA MET A 28 -5.58 -18.64 0.73
C MET A 28 -5.23 -19.35 -0.57
N ILE A 29 -4.11 -18.98 -1.20
CA ILE A 29 -3.64 -19.60 -2.45
C ILE A 29 -3.16 -21.04 -2.20
N GLU A 30 -2.45 -21.28 -1.10
CA GLU A 30 -1.98 -22.62 -0.72
C GLU A 30 -3.15 -23.57 -0.44
N ASN A 31 -4.17 -23.09 0.29
CA ASN A 31 -5.35 -23.87 0.61
C ASN A 31 -6.25 -24.15 -0.62
N ASN A 32 -6.32 -23.20 -1.55
CA ASN A 32 -7.04 -23.38 -2.80
C ASN A 32 -6.44 -22.51 -3.93
N PRO A 33 -5.65 -23.11 -4.83
CA PRO A 33 -4.99 -22.39 -5.93
C PRO A 33 -5.93 -21.64 -6.88
N ALA A 34 -7.23 -21.98 -6.91
CA ALA A 34 -8.22 -21.28 -7.72
C ALA A 34 -8.40 -19.80 -7.29
N HIS A 35 -8.06 -19.44 -6.05
CA HIS A 35 -8.12 -18.05 -5.57
C HIS A 35 -6.94 -17.18 -6.01
N ARG A 36 -5.93 -17.75 -6.69
CA ARG A 36 -4.71 -17.01 -7.05
C ARG A 36 -5.00 -15.70 -7.78
N ASP A 37 -5.81 -15.75 -8.83
CA ASP A 37 -6.06 -14.57 -9.66
C ASP A 37 -6.94 -13.55 -8.93
N GLU A 38 -7.91 -14.01 -8.13
CA GLU A 38 -8.73 -13.16 -7.25
C GLU A 38 -7.88 -12.40 -6.22
N VAL A 39 -6.95 -13.09 -5.55
CA VAL A 39 -6.02 -12.48 -4.59
C VAL A 39 -5.08 -11.48 -5.27
N ILE A 40 -4.56 -11.83 -6.45
CA ILE A 40 -3.70 -10.93 -7.24
C ILE A 40 -4.47 -9.67 -7.65
N ASP A 41 -5.71 -9.81 -8.09
CA ASP A 41 -6.54 -8.67 -8.52
C ASP A 41 -6.90 -7.78 -7.33
N LEU A 42 -7.17 -8.34 -6.15
CA LEU A 42 -7.33 -7.58 -4.91
C LEU A 42 -6.12 -6.69 -4.61
N TRP A 43 -4.91 -7.24 -4.70
CA TRP A 43 -3.68 -6.48 -4.51
C TRP A 43 -3.51 -5.37 -5.55
N LYS A 44 -3.79 -5.64 -6.82
CA LYS A 44 -3.73 -4.63 -7.89
C LYS A 44 -4.70 -3.49 -7.62
N ASP A 45 -5.96 -3.79 -7.29
CA ASP A 45 -7.01 -2.80 -7.06
C ASP A 45 -6.62 -1.83 -5.94
N TYR A 46 -6.13 -2.33 -4.81
CA TYR A 46 -5.76 -1.49 -3.67
C TYR A 46 -4.44 -0.73 -3.88
N ILE A 47 -3.46 -1.30 -4.59
CA ILE A 47 -2.24 -0.57 -4.97
C ILE A 47 -2.59 0.57 -5.94
N GLN A 48 -3.47 0.31 -6.90
CA GLN A 48 -3.93 1.32 -7.86
C GLN A 48 -4.73 2.42 -7.16
N ALA A 49 -5.66 2.06 -6.27
CA ALA A 49 -6.44 3.01 -5.49
C ALA A 49 -5.54 3.90 -4.61
N PHE A 50 -4.56 3.31 -3.92
CA PHE A 50 -3.59 4.06 -3.11
C PHE A 50 -2.76 5.02 -3.97
N THR A 51 -2.28 4.57 -5.13
CA THR A 51 -1.49 5.40 -6.05
C THR A 51 -2.28 6.58 -6.58
N ALA A 52 -3.56 6.36 -6.95
CA ALA A 52 -4.46 7.42 -7.39
C ALA A 52 -4.72 8.44 -6.26
N TYR A 53 -4.97 7.96 -5.04
CA TYR A 53 -5.17 8.83 -3.88
C TYR A 53 -3.92 9.66 -3.54
N ALA A 54 -2.73 9.07 -3.64
CA ALA A 54 -1.47 9.78 -3.43
C ALA A 54 -1.26 10.88 -4.49
N MET A 55 -1.61 10.61 -5.75
CA MET A 55 -1.57 11.60 -6.83
C MET A 55 -2.51 12.77 -6.53
N GLN A 56 -3.79 12.48 -6.28
CA GLN A 56 -4.80 13.49 -5.98
C GLN A 56 -4.42 14.34 -4.76
N SER A 57 -3.94 13.71 -3.69
CA SER A 57 -3.48 14.40 -2.48
C SER A 57 -2.29 15.31 -2.80
N SER A 58 -1.33 14.86 -3.62
CA SER A 58 -0.17 15.68 -4.00
C SER A 58 -0.56 16.94 -4.78
N GLU A 59 -1.60 16.87 -5.59
CA GLU A 59 -2.15 18.02 -6.31
C GLU A 59 -2.87 18.97 -5.35
N GLN A 60 -3.70 18.42 -4.45
CA GLN A 60 -4.44 19.18 -3.44
C GLN A 60 -3.49 19.97 -2.51
N TYR A 61 -2.39 19.36 -2.08
CA TYR A 61 -1.41 20.01 -1.20
C TYR A 61 -0.28 20.72 -1.97
N ASN A 62 -0.36 20.80 -3.30
CA ASN A 62 0.67 21.36 -4.19
C ASN A 62 2.09 20.83 -3.90
N ASN A 63 2.21 19.55 -3.60
CA ASN A 63 3.46 18.88 -3.26
C ASN A 63 3.64 17.58 -4.06
N ARG A 64 3.96 17.76 -5.34
CA ARG A 64 4.16 16.66 -6.31
C ARG A 64 5.36 15.77 -5.99
N ASP A 65 6.31 16.25 -5.20
CA ASP A 65 7.53 15.50 -4.88
C ASP A 65 7.24 14.32 -3.95
N ILE A 66 6.26 14.45 -3.05
CA ILE A 66 5.79 13.34 -2.21
C ILE A 66 5.22 12.20 -3.08
N TYR A 67 4.35 12.51 -4.03
CA TYR A 67 3.80 11.51 -4.93
C TYR A 67 4.90 10.81 -5.72
N LYS A 68 5.83 11.57 -6.34
CA LYS A 68 6.96 11.01 -7.09
C LYS A 68 7.80 10.06 -6.23
N ALA A 69 8.09 10.44 -4.99
CA ALA A 69 8.87 9.62 -4.06
C ALA A 69 8.14 8.31 -3.73
N ILE A 70 6.85 8.39 -3.39
CA ILE A 70 6.02 7.21 -3.09
C ILE A 70 5.95 6.27 -4.29
N THR A 71 5.60 6.79 -5.48
CA THR A 71 5.47 5.95 -6.68
C THR A 71 6.79 5.36 -7.14
N LYS A 72 7.90 6.09 -7.00
CA LYS A 72 9.22 5.56 -7.34
C LYS A 72 9.56 4.35 -6.46
N MET A 73 9.30 4.45 -5.14
CA MET A 73 9.52 3.34 -4.21
C MET A 73 8.61 2.15 -4.51
N LEU A 74 7.34 2.38 -4.86
CA LEU A 74 6.41 1.30 -5.20
C LEU A 74 6.77 0.56 -6.50
N ILE A 75 7.19 1.29 -7.54
CA ILE A 75 7.47 0.71 -8.86
C ILE A 75 8.86 0.08 -8.93
N PHE A 76 9.86 0.71 -8.33
CA PHE A 76 11.26 0.33 -8.52
C PHE A 76 11.92 -0.29 -7.28
N GLY A 77 11.32 -0.13 -6.09
CA GLY A 77 11.88 -0.58 -4.82
C GLY A 77 13.21 0.11 -4.42
N LYS A 78 13.65 1.12 -5.18
CA LYS A 78 14.92 1.87 -5.04
C LYS A 78 14.89 3.20 -5.81
#